data_AF-A0A0D0BME3-F1
#
_entry.id   AF-A0A0D0BME3-F1
#
_cell.length_a   1.000
_cell.length_b   1.000
_cell.length_c   1.000
_cell.angle_alpha   90.00
_cell.angle_beta   90.00
_cell.angle_gamma   90.00
#
_symmetry.space_group_name_H-M   'P 1'
#
loop_
_entity.id
_entity.type
_entity.pdbx_description
1 polymer ?
#
loop_
_entity_poly.entity_id
_entity_poly.type
_entity_poly.pdbx_seq_one_letter_code
_entity_poly.pdbx_strand_id
1 'polypeptide(L)'
;MTLLSLPEHLRYQQKYLHLVTVISGKPQHNINHSLALLMDELLPFWKEGVYFLRTAEFFFGRKVFMALIPIVCDAEVAAQIAGFASHNYHFFCQRCYLELKDIDNLDPDTWPMRDWETHQEVALLWKDSPEGERQQLYNKYGLQYSELLRLPYINLLKFTIFDSMHFGDLGLLESH
;
A
#
# COMPACT_ATOMS: atom_id res chain seq x y z
N MET A 1 -6.64 -2.88 10.93
CA MET A 1 -5.70 -3.99 10.65
C MET A 1 -6.29 -5.29 11.17
N THR A 2 -6.25 -6.35 10.36
CA THR A 2 -6.72 -7.70 10.71
C THR A 2 -5.53 -8.60 11.05
N LEU A 3 -5.74 -9.56 11.95
CA LEU A 3 -4.72 -10.57 12.28
C LEU A 3 -4.89 -11.80 11.40
N LEU A 4 -3.98 -11.99 10.45
CA LEU A 4 -4.06 -13.12 9.50
C LEU A 4 -3.74 -14.48 10.15
N SER A 5 -3.11 -14.47 11.33
CA SER A 5 -2.87 -15.68 12.14
C SER A 5 -4.14 -16.27 12.76
N LEU A 6 -5.25 -15.52 12.80
CA LEU A 6 -6.52 -16.04 13.26
C LEU A 6 -7.20 -16.89 12.17
N PRO A 7 -8.03 -17.89 12.56
CA PRO A 7 -8.95 -18.57 11.66
C PRO A 7 -9.80 -17.57 10.86
N GLU A 8 -10.06 -17.87 9.59
CA GLU A 8 -10.71 -16.95 8.63
C GLU A 8 -12.01 -16.34 9.15
N HIS A 9 -12.90 -17.17 9.70
CA HIS A 9 -14.20 -16.75 10.26
C HIS A 9 -14.09 -15.81 11.49
N LEU A 10 -12.90 -15.65 12.06
CA LEU A 10 -12.63 -14.73 13.16
C LEU A 10 -11.99 -13.42 12.69
N ARG A 11 -11.23 -13.41 11.58
CA ARG A 11 -10.36 -12.28 11.18
C ARG A 11 -11.08 -10.94 11.09
N TYR A 12 -12.32 -10.94 10.62
CA TYR A 12 -13.12 -9.75 10.36
C TYR A 12 -14.16 -9.46 11.45
N GLN A 13 -14.19 -10.23 12.54
CA GLN A 13 -15.07 -9.90 13.67
C GLN A 13 -14.56 -8.61 14.34
N GLN A 14 -15.48 -7.70 14.68
CA GLN A 14 -15.14 -6.38 15.22
C GLN A 14 -14.19 -6.43 16.42
N LYS A 15 -14.29 -7.46 17.27
CA LYS A 15 -13.42 -7.66 18.45
C LYS A 15 -11.95 -7.96 18.12
N TYR A 16 -11.64 -8.37 16.88
CA TYR A 16 -10.27 -8.67 16.41
C TYR A 16 -9.78 -7.64 15.38
N LEU A 17 -10.56 -6.60 15.10
CA LEU A 17 -10.15 -5.49 14.26
C LEU A 17 -9.40 -4.45 15.10
N HIS A 18 -8.15 -4.20 14.74
CA HIS A 18 -7.32 -3.21 15.40
C HIS A 18 -7.34 -1.90 14.63
N LEU A 19 -7.86 -0.85 15.25
CA LEU A 19 -7.70 0.52 14.77
C LEU A 19 -6.27 0.96 15.07
N VAL A 20 -5.55 1.34 14.02
CA VAL A 20 -4.14 1.71 14.11
C VAL A 20 -3.97 3.23 14.10
N THR A 21 -4.68 3.91 13.22
CA THR A 21 -4.62 5.37 13.08
C THR A 21 -5.93 5.92 12.55
N VAL A 22 -6.18 7.19 12.83
CA VAL A 22 -7.30 7.97 12.29
C VAL A 22 -6.71 9.17 11.58
N ILE A 23 -6.97 9.29 10.28
CA ILE A 23 -6.49 10.39 9.46
C ILE A 23 -7.65 11.37 9.27
N SER A 24 -7.48 12.60 9.76
CA SER A 24 -8.49 13.67 9.62
C SER A 24 -8.34 14.38 8.28
N GLY A 25 -9.44 14.53 7.52
CA GLY A 25 -9.48 15.26 6.25
C GLY A 25 -9.25 14.40 5.00
N LYS A 26 -9.17 15.04 3.82
CA LYS A 26 -8.85 14.33 2.58
C LYS A 26 -7.36 13.95 2.58
N PRO A 27 -6.97 12.74 2.13
CA PRO A 27 -5.72 12.14 2.54
C PRO A 27 -4.46 12.62 1.78
N GLN A 28 -4.51 13.78 1.12
CA GLN A 28 -3.52 14.14 0.09
C GLN A 28 -2.14 14.58 0.62
N HIS A 29 -2.02 15.02 1.88
CA HIS A 29 -0.73 15.53 2.40
C HIS A 29 -0.23 14.86 3.68
N ASN A 30 -1.10 14.14 4.41
CA ASN A 30 -0.77 13.61 5.74
C ASN A 30 -0.71 12.08 5.84
N ILE A 31 -1.05 11.32 4.78
CA ILE A 31 -0.97 9.84 4.86
C ILE A 31 0.45 9.38 5.20
N ASN A 32 1.47 9.90 4.50
CA ASN A 32 2.85 9.48 4.77
C ASN A 32 3.27 9.77 6.20
N HIS A 33 2.84 10.88 6.80
CA HIS A 33 3.16 11.15 8.19
C HIS A 33 2.56 10.08 9.13
N SER A 34 1.29 9.71 8.92
CA SER A 34 0.65 8.64 9.71
C SER A 34 1.26 7.26 9.45
N LEU A 35 1.63 6.97 8.19
CA LEU A 35 2.30 5.74 7.82
C LEU A 35 3.71 5.67 8.44
N ALA A 36 4.44 6.78 8.53
CA ALA A 36 5.77 6.81 9.15
C ALA A 36 5.72 6.30 10.59
N LEU A 37 4.75 6.79 11.38
CA LEU A 37 4.53 6.34 12.76
C LEU A 37 4.23 4.84 12.83
N LEU A 38 3.39 4.35 11.92
CA LEU A 38 3.09 2.92 11.84
C LEU A 38 4.33 2.09 11.44
N MET A 39 5.14 2.57 10.50
CA MET A 39 6.35 1.88 10.08
C MET A 39 7.41 1.84 11.18
N ASP A 40 7.52 2.91 11.97
CA ASP A 40 8.40 2.96 13.14
C ASP A 40 8.06 1.86 14.15
N GLU A 41 6.77 1.57 14.35
CA GLU A 41 6.33 0.47 15.20
C GLU A 41 6.53 -0.91 14.55
N LEU A 42 6.26 -1.07 13.25
CA LEU A 42 6.28 -2.37 12.57
C LEU A 42 7.68 -2.87 12.21
N LEU A 43 8.62 -1.98 11.91
CA LEU A 43 9.98 -2.37 11.50
C LEU A 43 10.73 -3.20 12.55
N PRO A 44 10.71 -2.87 13.85
CA PRO A 44 11.28 -3.71 14.90
C PRO A 44 10.71 -5.12 14.91
N PHE A 45 9.40 -5.28 14.71
CA PHE A 45 8.76 -6.61 14.68
C PHE A 45 9.28 -7.48 13.54
N TRP A 46 9.64 -6.89 12.40
CA TRP A 46 10.17 -7.64 11.27
C TRP A 46 11.66 -7.93 11.41
N LYS A 47 12.48 -6.90 11.68
CA LYS A 47 13.96 -7.03 11.66
C LYS A 47 14.47 -7.92 12.78
N GLU A 48 14.06 -7.60 14.00
CA GLU A 48 14.60 -8.21 15.20
C GLU A 48 13.55 -9.03 15.93
N GLY A 49 12.27 -8.67 15.84
CA GLY A 49 11.18 -9.23 16.64
C GLY A 49 11.12 -8.58 18.02
N VAL A 50 9.92 -8.34 18.53
CA VAL A 50 9.69 -7.68 19.82
C VAL A 50 9.52 -8.72 20.92
N TYR A 51 10.22 -8.56 22.04
CA TYR A 51 10.11 -9.45 23.19
C TYR A 51 9.07 -8.93 24.20
N PHE A 52 8.05 -9.74 24.48
CA PHE A 52 7.09 -9.48 25.55
C PHE A 52 7.49 -10.25 26.79
N LEU A 53 7.64 -9.57 27.92
CA LEU A 53 8.04 -10.17 29.20
C LEU A 53 7.05 -11.23 29.70
N ARG A 54 5.76 -11.06 29.39
CA ARG A 54 4.69 -11.99 29.74
C ARG A 54 3.54 -11.85 28.76
N THR A 55 2.92 -12.97 28.41
CA THR A 55 1.66 -13.00 27.64
C THR A 55 0.68 -13.96 28.32
N ALA A 56 -0.58 -14.02 27.88
CA ALA A 56 -1.62 -14.83 28.51
C ALA A 56 -1.23 -16.32 28.64
N GLU A 57 -0.61 -16.89 27.59
CA GLU A 57 -0.21 -18.30 27.56
C GLU A 57 1.27 -18.53 27.95
N PHE A 58 2.11 -17.49 27.95
CA PHE A 58 3.55 -17.62 28.17
C PHE A 58 4.00 -16.73 29.33
N PHE A 59 4.12 -17.35 30.52
CA PHE A 59 4.53 -16.66 31.76
C PHE A 59 5.96 -16.12 31.69
N PHE A 60 6.88 -16.86 31.07
CA PHE A 60 8.28 -16.45 30.88
C PHE A 60 8.50 -15.51 29.69
N GLY A 61 7.41 -15.03 29.08
CA GLY A 61 7.46 -14.17 27.92
C GLY A 61 7.64 -14.92 26.62
N ARG A 62 7.64 -14.17 25.53
CA ARG A 62 7.87 -14.68 24.18
C ARG A 62 8.32 -13.57 23.24
N LYS A 63 9.08 -13.96 22.22
CA LYS A 63 9.40 -13.11 21.09
C LYS A 63 8.30 -13.20 20.04
N VAL A 64 7.90 -12.05 19.49
CA VAL A 64 6.84 -11.94 18.50
C VAL A 64 7.38 -11.23 17.26
N PHE A 65 7.10 -11.82 16.11
CA PHE A 65 7.35 -11.25 14.80
C PHE A 65 6.03 -10.88 14.16
N MET A 66 6.02 -9.80 13.39
CA MET A 66 4.85 -9.32 12.65
C MET A 66 5.28 -8.91 11.25
N ALA A 67 4.41 -9.20 10.28
CA ALA A 67 4.53 -8.71 8.91
C ALA A 67 3.19 -8.15 8.46
N LEU A 68 3.20 -6.93 7.92
CA LEU A 68 2.09 -6.34 7.20
C LEU A 68 2.04 -6.92 5.78
N ILE A 69 0.91 -7.50 5.35
CA ILE A 69 0.79 -8.10 4.01
C ILE A 69 -0.17 -7.28 3.13
N PRO A 70 -1.41 -7.66 2.78
CA PRO A 70 -2.11 -6.87 1.79
C PRO A 70 -2.70 -5.61 2.41
N ILE A 71 -2.52 -4.51 1.69
CA ILE A 71 -3.28 -3.28 1.89
C ILE A 71 -4.56 -3.48 1.11
N VAL A 72 -5.68 -3.59 1.84
CA VAL A 72 -7.01 -3.76 1.26
C VAL A 72 -7.79 -2.47 1.45
N CYS A 73 -8.12 -1.81 0.34
CA CYS A 73 -8.88 -0.57 0.31
C CYS A 73 -9.50 -0.35 -1.08
N ASP A 74 -10.32 0.69 -1.22
CA ASP A 74 -10.77 1.17 -2.53
C ASP A 74 -9.59 1.65 -3.40
N ALA A 75 -9.83 1.80 -4.69
CA ALA A 75 -8.77 2.13 -5.65
C ALA A 75 -8.10 3.50 -5.39
N GLU A 76 -8.86 4.49 -4.93
CA GLU A 76 -8.35 5.84 -4.68
C GLU A 76 -7.42 5.89 -3.46
N VAL A 77 -7.83 5.25 -2.36
CA VAL A 77 -7.03 5.16 -1.14
C VAL A 77 -5.84 4.23 -1.35
N ALA A 78 -6.02 3.14 -2.09
CA ALA A 78 -4.94 2.26 -2.52
C ALA A 78 -3.84 3.02 -3.24
N ALA A 79 -4.21 3.83 -4.24
CA ALA A 79 -3.25 4.66 -4.98
C ALA A 79 -2.52 5.62 -4.04
N GLN A 80 -3.24 6.31 -3.16
CA GLN A 80 -2.63 7.28 -2.24
C GLN A 80 -1.67 6.63 -1.22
N ILE A 81 -2.07 5.51 -0.62
CA ILE A 81 -1.24 4.77 0.36
C ILE A 81 0.00 4.20 -0.33
N ALA A 82 -0.15 3.61 -1.51
CA ALA A 82 0.95 3.00 -2.26
C ALA A 82 1.79 4.02 -3.05
N GLY A 83 1.41 5.30 -3.07
CA GLY A 83 2.15 6.35 -3.75
C GLY A 83 1.92 6.43 -5.26
N PHE A 84 0.85 5.84 -5.78
CA PHE A 84 0.43 6.02 -7.17
C PHE A 84 -0.39 7.30 -7.35
N ALA A 85 -0.37 7.80 -8.58
CA ALA A 85 -1.30 8.83 -9.02
C ALA A 85 -2.75 8.35 -9.04
N SER A 86 -3.68 9.30 -9.03
CA SER A 86 -5.13 9.03 -9.12
C SER A 86 -5.50 8.34 -10.45
N HIS A 87 -6.66 7.68 -10.49
CA HIS A 87 -7.20 6.98 -11.65
C HIS A 87 -7.32 7.85 -12.92
N ASN A 88 -7.51 9.17 -12.76
CA ASN A 88 -7.59 10.12 -13.89
C ASN A 88 -6.23 10.55 -14.44
N TYR A 89 -5.13 9.98 -13.93
CA TYR A 89 -3.81 10.25 -14.44
C TYR A 89 -3.55 9.50 -15.76
N HIS A 90 -2.56 9.98 -16.51
CA HIS A 90 -2.15 9.39 -17.79
C HIS A 90 -1.92 7.87 -17.70
N PHE A 91 -1.30 7.41 -16.62
CA PHE A 91 -1.21 5.98 -16.28
C PHE A 91 -2.22 5.64 -15.17
N PHE A 92 -3.36 5.10 -15.56
CA PHE A 92 -4.47 4.78 -14.64
C PHE A 92 -4.23 3.49 -13.85
N CYS A 93 -3.41 2.57 -14.38
CA CYS A 93 -3.19 1.25 -13.80
C CYS A 93 -1.96 1.21 -12.86
N GLN A 94 -2.10 0.46 -11.76
CA GLN A 94 -1.01 0.18 -10.82
C GLN A 94 -0.09 -0.97 -11.27
N ARG A 95 -0.48 -1.74 -12.28
CA ARG A 95 0.28 -2.92 -12.75
C ARG A 95 0.97 -2.71 -14.09
N CYS A 96 0.43 -1.84 -14.95
CA CYS A 96 0.99 -1.51 -16.25
C CYS A 96 1.10 0.00 -16.44
N TYR A 97 1.80 0.39 -17.50
CA TYR A 97 1.95 1.75 -18.02
C TYR A 97 1.03 1.99 -19.22
N LEU A 98 -0.05 1.22 -19.37
CA LEU A 98 -1.06 1.51 -20.39
C LEU A 98 -1.64 2.90 -20.13
N GLU A 99 -1.73 3.70 -21.18
CA GLU A 99 -2.23 5.06 -21.08
C GLU A 99 -3.75 5.08 -21.06
N LEU A 100 -4.34 6.07 -20.38
CA LEU A 100 -5.80 6.22 -20.33
C LEU A 100 -6.43 6.37 -21.73
N LYS A 101 -5.70 6.94 -22.70
CA LYS A 101 -6.15 7.05 -24.10
C LYS A 101 -6.26 5.70 -24.81
N ASP A 102 -5.54 4.69 -24.32
CA ASP A 102 -5.45 3.34 -24.88
C ASP A 102 -6.22 2.33 -24.00
N ILE A 103 -7.14 2.80 -23.16
CA ILE A 103 -7.92 1.96 -22.23
C ILE A 103 -8.72 0.86 -22.94
N ASP A 104 -9.09 1.07 -24.20
CA ASP A 104 -9.81 0.08 -25.03
C ASP A 104 -8.91 -1.07 -25.51
N ASN A 105 -7.60 -1.03 -25.25
CA ASN A 105 -6.69 -2.12 -25.57
C ASN A 105 -6.84 -3.27 -24.57
N LEU A 106 -7.65 -4.27 -24.94
CA LEU A 106 -7.93 -5.44 -24.11
C LEU A 106 -6.96 -6.62 -24.32
N ASP A 107 -5.83 -6.43 -25.03
CA ASP A 107 -4.83 -7.48 -25.27
C ASP A 107 -3.67 -7.39 -24.24
N PRO A 108 -3.66 -8.22 -23.17
CA PRO A 108 -2.73 -8.07 -22.06
C PRO A 108 -1.27 -8.29 -22.44
N ASP A 109 -1.01 -9.05 -23.52
CA ASP A 109 0.35 -9.32 -23.99
C ASP A 109 1.02 -8.07 -24.58
N THR A 110 0.23 -7.06 -24.94
CA THR A 110 0.73 -5.79 -25.48
C THR A 110 0.98 -4.73 -24.40
N TRP A 111 0.58 -4.99 -23.16
CA TRP A 111 0.60 -3.98 -22.11
C TRP A 111 2.02 -3.79 -21.54
N PRO A 112 2.54 -2.55 -21.47
CA PRO A 112 3.84 -2.29 -20.86
C PRO A 112 3.75 -2.48 -19.35
N MET A 113 4.27 -3.58 -18.82
CA MET A 113 4.18 -3.89 -17.40
C MET A 113 5.10 -3.01 -16.55
N ARG A 114 4.66 -2.69 -15.32
CA ARG A 114 5.50 -2.03 -14.32
C ARG A 114 6.43 -3.05 -13.67
N ASP A 115 7.69 -2.67 -13.52
CA ASP A 115 8.67 -3.43 -12.76
C ASP A 115 8.85 -2.82 -11.36
N TRP A 116 9.18 -3.68 -10.39
CA TRP A 116 9.23 -3.27 -8.99
C TRP A 116 10.49 -2.46 -8.69
N GLU A 117 11.61 -2.83 -9.31
CA GLU A 117 12.91 -2.21 -9.13
C GLU A 117 12.86 -0.74 -9.58
N THR A 118 12.38 -0.45 -10.79
CA THR A 118 12.19 0.93 -11.28
C THR A 118 11.18 1.68 -10.42
N HIS A 119 10.10 1.03 -9.97
CA HIS A 119 9.14 1.67 -9.06
C HIS A 119 9.83 2.17 -7.79
N GLN A 120 10.66 1.33 -7.16
CA GLN A 120 11.42 1.72 -5.96
C GLN A 120 12.40 2.85 -6.26
N GLU A 121 13.17 2.76 -7.36
CA GLU A 121 14.13 3.79 -7.76
C GLU A 121 13.44 5.14 -7.98
N VAL A 122 12.33 5.17 -8.72
CA VAL A 122 11.56 6.40 -8.98
C VAL A 122 10.97 6.98 -7.70
N ALA A 123 10.43 6.12 -6.82
CA ALA A 123 9.85 6.58 -5.57
C ALA A 123 10.92 7.15 -4.61
N LEU A 124 12.11 6.56 -4.57
CA LEU A 124 13.24 7.09 -3.80
C LEU A 124 13.79 8.37 -4.42
N LEU A 125 13.91 8.43 -5.74
CA LEU A 125 14.28 9.65 -6.45
C LEU A 125 13.32 10.79 -6.12
N TRP A 126 12.01 10.54 -6.13
CA TRP A 126 11.01 11.51 -5.71
C TRP A 126 11.22 11.97 -4.27
N LYS A 127 11.51 11.04 -3.34
CA LYS A 127 11.77 11.38 -1.93
C LYS A 127 12.97 12.31 -1.77
N ASP A 128 14.06 12.01 -2.48
CA ASP A 128 15.34 12.70 -2.31
C ASP A 128 15.43 14.00 -3.14
N SER A 129 14.53 14.18 -4.12
CA SER A 129 14.43 15.41 -4.91
C SER A 129 13.86 16.61 -4.13
N PRO A 130 14.28 17.84 -4.48
CA PRO A 130 13.67 19.08 -4.00
C PRO A 130 12.18 19.18 -4.34
N GLU A 131 11.42 19.95 -3.56
CA GLU A 131 9.97 20.09 -3.71
C GLU A 131 9.53 20.56 -5.11
N GLY A 132 10.30 21.44 -5.76
CA GLY A 132 10.03 21.89 -7.13
C GLY A 132 10.21 20.81 -8.21
N GLU A 133 11.06 19.80 -7.96
CA GLU A 133 11.32 18.68 -8.87
C GLU A 133 10.35 17.52 -8.63
N ARG A 134 9.89 17.33 -7.40
CA ARG A 134 8.92 16.29 -7.03
C ARG A 134 7.67 16.32 -7.88
N GLN A 135 7.14 17.51 -8.15
CA GLN A 135 5.95 17.64 -9.00
C GLN A 135 6.24 17.21 -10.44
N GLN A 136 7.45 17.48 -10.96
CA GLN A 136 7.84 17.06 -12.30
C GLN A 136 7.99 15.54 -12.38
N LEU A 137 8.60 14.92 -11.36
CA LEU A 137 8.72 13.46 -11.25
C LEU A 137 7.36 12.79 -11.14
N TYR A 138 6.46 13.34 -10.30
CA TYR A 138 5.09 12.85 -10.19
C TYR A 138 4.35 12.98 -11.52
N ASN A 139 4.47 14.11 -12.22
CA ASN A 139 3.84 14.32 -13.53
C ASN A 139 4.43 13.42 -14.62
N LYS A 140 5.68 12.96 -14.48
CA LYS A 140 6.35 12.08 -15.45
C LYS A 140 6.04 10.60 -15.22
N TYR A 141 6.06 10.14 -13.97
CA TYR A 141 5.98 8.71 -13.64
C TYR A 141 4.65 8.30 -12.99
N GLY A 142 3.85 9.26 -12.53
CA GLY A 142 2.64 9.00 -11.74
C GLY A 142 2.92 8.37 -10.39
N LEU A 143 4.08 8.68 -9.80
CA LEU A 143 4.58 8.05 -8.58
C LEU A 143 5.10 9.11 -7.61
N GLN A 144 4.84 8.86 -6.33
CA GLN A 144 5.41 9.55 -5.18
C GLN A 144 5.90 8.52 -4.16
N TYR A 145 6.73 8.97 -3.22
CA TYR A 145 7.22 8.09 -2.17
C TYR A 145 6.09 7.67 -1.21
N SER A 146 6.10 6.40 -0.81
CA SER A 146 5.30 5.87 0.30
C SER A 146 6.20 5.38 1.42
N GLU A 147 5.86 5.70 2.67
CA GLU A 147 6.58 5.20 3.85
C GLU A 147 6.60 3.66 3.94
N LEU A 148 5.65 2.99 3.28
CA LEU A 148 5.60 1.53 3.21
C LEU A 148 6.85 0.92 2.56
N LEU A 149 7.56 1.66 1.70
CA LEU A 149 8.81 1.23 1.07
C LEU A 149 9.94 0.94 2.07
N ARG A 150 9.79 1.36 3.34
CA ARG A 150 10.73 1.01 4.41
C ARG A 150 10.68 -0.46 4.78
N LEU A 151 9.58 -1.16 4.49
CA LEU A 151 9.45 -2.60 4.73
C LEU A 151 10.26 -3.37 3.67
N PRO A 152 11.28 -4.15 4.05
CA PRO A 152 12.23 -4.72 3.09
C PRO A 152 11.62 -5.84 2.22
N TYR A 153 10.46 -6.37 2.60
CA TYR A 153 9.79 -7.47 1.92
C TYR A 153 8.57 -7.00 1.11
N ILE A 154 8.22 -5.71 1.15
CA ILE A 154 7.01 -5.23 0.49
C ILE A 154 7.19 -5.17 -1.02
N ASN A 155 6.10 -5.41 -1.74
CA ASN A 155 5.99 -5.10 -3.15
C ASN A 155 4.62 -4.44 -3.38
N LEU A 156 4.58 -3.12 -3.52
CA LEU A 156 3.32 -2.36 -3.61
C LEU A 156 2.54 -2.62 -4.90
N LEU A 157 3.17 -3.16 -5.95
CA LEU A 157 2.49 -3.62 -7.16
C LEU A 157 1.66 -4.90 -6.90
N LYS A 158 2.08 -5.71 -5.92
CA LYS A 158 1.46 -7.01 -5.58
C LYS A 158 0.63 -6.97 -4.31
N PHE A 159 1.00 -6.13 -3.34
CA PHE A 159 0.43 -6.13 -1.99
C PHE A 159 -0.69 -5.09 -1.85
N THR A 160 -0.92 -4.26 -2.85
CA THR A 160 -2.09 -3.40 -2.94
C THR A 160 -3.23 -4.17 -3.61
N ILE A 161 -4.26 -4.51 -2.84
CA ILE A 161 -5.42 -5.26 -3.31
C ILE A 161 -6.64 -4.34 -3.27
N PHE A 162 -7.29 -4.19 -4.42
CA PHE A 162 -8.56 -3.48 -4.50
C PHE A 162 -9.66 -4.30 -3.84
N ASP A 163 -10.43 -3.65 -2.98
CA ASP A 163 -11.57 -4.27 -2.32
C ASP A 163 -12.61 -4.73 -3.34
N SER A 164 -12.86 -6.04 -3.39
CA SER A 164 -13.80 -6.67 -4.33
C SER A 164 -15.24 -6.17 -4.17
N MET A 165 -15.63 -5.72 -2.98
CA MET A 165 -16.96 -5.14 -2.77
C MET A 165 -17.16 -3.86 -3.59
N HIS A 166 -16.11 -3.04 -3.73
CA HIS A 166 -16.14 -1.85 -4.59
C HIS A 166 -15.84 -2.21 -6.05
N PHE A 167 -15.00 -3.23 -6.28
CA PHE A 167 -14.61 -3.67 -7.61
C PHE A 167 -15.76 -4.32 -8.40
N GLY A 168 -16.59 -5.13 -7.75
CA GLY A 168 -17.71 -5.86 -8.35
C GLY A 168 -19.06 -5.13 -8.24
N ASP A 169 -19.48 -4.76 -7.03
CA ASP A 169 -20.86 -4.34 -6.77
C ASP A 169 -21.14 -2.86 -7.10
N LEU A 170 -20.10 -2.04 -7.32
CA LEU A 170 -20.21 -0.60 -7.60
C LEU A 170 -19.71 -0.19 -9.02
N GLY A 171 -19.46 -1.15 -9.91
CA GLY A 171 -19.27 -0.87 -11.35
C GLY A 171 -17.85 -0.53 -11.80
N LEU A 172 -16.82 -0.74 -10.97
CA LEU A 172 -15.41 -0.55 -11.38
C LEU A 172 -14.91 -1.60 -12.40
N LEU A 173 -15.71 -2.65 -12.68
CA LEU A 173 -15.46 -3.62 -13.74
C LEU A 173 -15.59 -3.05 -15.16
N GLU A 174 -16.24 -1.90 -15.36
CA GLU A 174 -16.47 -1.37 -16.71
C GLU A 174 -15.20 -0.77 -17.35
N SER A 175 -14.11 -0.60 -16.60
CA SER A 175 -12.91 0.09 -17.08
C SER A 175 -11.59 -0.58 -16.65
N HIS A 176 -11.58 -1.92 -16.54
CA HIS A 176 -10.37 -2.67 -16.23
C HIS A 176 -10.12 -3.89 -17.10
#